data_AF-A0A127PUZ8-F1
#
_entry.id   AF-A0A127PUZ8-F1
#
_cell.length_a   1.000
_cell.length_b   1.000
_cell.length_c   1.000
_cell.angle_alpha   90.00
_cell.angle_beta   90.00
_cell.angle_gamma   90.00
#
_symmetry.space_group_name_H-M   'P 1'
#
loop_
_entity.id
_entity.type
_entity.pdbx_description
1 polymer ?
#
loop_
_entity_poly.entity_id
_entity_poly.type
_entity_poly.pdbx_seq_one_letter_code
_entity_poly.pdbx_strand_id
1 'polypeptide(L)'
;MRLCNSNLISQILLFFLLGAVSSIFAHSPRYALFEWANFLLLLAMLYLVALELATKNTPLLNQILRLCALGCAAYILLEIIVYMALIIKGTQPPNESFIFGFDNYRFFNHVQTITLPLLALLICRSSGSKQNIFAWAVTSIWWTLLFVTAGRGTFIGLLAGMFVTWFCLRKDALQWCRTMLWSALIGLGIYILFYVLVPLSLGLQPFGFLFSVVDRTMENPSSSRWALWARAWELMLAHPWLGVGPLHFAHYGRDLQLGAHPHNWILQIGCEWGIPALLCLMAAIGLGLKRLLAVRQYLDTKDVKNHTTLAAWLTIGVAILVDGLVSGLIVMPTSQLWIALYIGCAWGWTASMTPAAQVTTVRLSMTMRVGGIVILLASIYFLFNGLWPEILNLPAYEEQNLQKELYPHPLLRPRIWAGGYF
;
A
#
# COMPACT_ATOMS: atom_id res chain seq x y z
N MET A 1 -3.40 23.43 15.53
CA MET A 1 -3.82 22.39 14.56
C MET A 1 -4.35 23.09 13.31
N ARG A 2 -3.63 23.05 12.19
CA ARG A 2 -4.09 23.61 10.90
C ARG A 2 -4.92 22.62 10.06
N LEU A 3 -5.02 21.36 10.49
CA LEU A 3 -5.21 20.25 9.56
C LEU A 3 -6.53 19.45 9.70
N CYS A 4 -7.35 19.58 10.75
CA CYS A 4 -8.38 18.54 10.96
C CYS A 4 -9.74 18.93 11.58
N ASN A 5 -10.75 18.11 11.24
CA ASN A 5 -12.06 18.04 11.90
C ASN A 5 -11.87 17.44 13.29
N SER A 6 -12.60 17.91 14.29
CA SER A 6 -12.67 17.23 15.59
C SER A 6 -13.11 15.77 15.42
N ASN A 7 -14.09 15.51 14.55
CA ASN A 7 -14.63 14.17 14.35
C ASN A 7 -13.62 13.19 13.74
N LEU A 8 -12.84 13.59 12.74
CA LEU A 8 -11.84 12.72 12.09
C LEU A 8 -10.72 12.36 13.08
N ILE A 9 -10.20 13.34 13.82
CA ILE A 9 -9.20 13.09 14.86
C ILE A 9 -9.76 12.13 15.92
N SER A 10 -11.00 12.37 16.37
CA SER A 10 -11.64 11.53 17.38
C SER A 10 -11.72 10.06 16.95
N GLN A 11 -12.07 9.79 15.68
CA GLN A 11 -12.15 8.42 15.17
C GLN A 11 -10.77 7.75 15.12
N ILE A 12 -9.72 8.47 14.70
CA ILE A 12 -8.35 7.96 14.68
C ILE A 12 -7.87 7.67 16.11
N LEU A 13 -8.09 8.59 17.05
CA LEU A 13 -7.70 8.39 18.45
C LEU A 13 -8.41 7.19 19.07
N LEU A 14 -9.72 7.03 18.80
CA LEU A 14 -10.50 5.90 19.29
C LEU A 14 -10.01 4.57 18.69
N PHE A 15 -9.70 4.54 17.38
CA PHE A 15 -9.10 3.38 16.73
C PHE A 15 -7.80 2.93 17.43
N PHE A 16 -6.87 3.85 17.68
CA PHE A 16 -5.62 3.53 18.37
C PHE A 16 -5.82 3.17 19.85
N LEU A 17 -6.76 3.81 20.54
CA LEU A 17 -7.09 3.46 21.93
C LEU A 17 -7.63 2.02 22.03
N LEU A 18 -8.59 1.68 21.18
CA LEU A 18 -9.15 0.32 21.13
C LEU A 18 -8.09 -0.71 20.75
N GLY A 19 -7.21 -0.38 19.79
CA GLY A 19 -6.06 -1.21 19.45
C GLY A 19 -5.10 -1.43 20.61
N ALA A 20 -4.81 -0.41 21.41
CA ALA A 20 -3.94 -0.54 22.58
C ALA A 20 -4.56 -1.47 23.64
N VAL A 21 -5.87 -1.32 23.88
CA VAL A 21 -6.61 -2.21 24.79
C VAL A 21 -6.58 -3.64 24.26
N SER A 22 -6.84 -3.85 22.96
CA SER A 22 -6.74 -5.15 22.30
C SER A 22 -5.34 -5.78 22.47
N SER A 23 -4.27 -5.00 22.27
CA SER A 23 -2.90 -5.48 22.43
C SER A 23 -2.57 -5.95 23.84
N ILE A 24 -3.14 -5.33 24.88
CA ILE A 24 -2.91 -5.73 26.29
C ILE A 24 -3.54 -7.11 26.58
N PHE A 25 -4.68 -7.40 25.98
CA PHE A 25 -5.42 -8.66 26.18
C PHE A 25 -5.08 -9.76 25.16
N ALA A 26 -4.16 -9.47 24.23
CA ALA A 26 -3.71 -10.44 23.23
C ALA A 26 -2.94 -11.61 23.87
N HIS A 27 -2.93 -12.76 23.21
CA HIS A 27 -2.16 -13.94 23.66
C HIS A 27 -0.68 -13.62 23.88
N SER A 28 -0.09 -12.81 23.00
CA SER A 28 1.24 -12.25 23.17
C SER A 28 1.20 -10.71 23.04
N PRO A 29 1.14 -9.99 24.16
CA PRO A 29 1.12 -8.53 24.14
C PRO A 29 2.35 -7.92 23.48
N ARG A 30 3.51 -8.61 23.53
CA ARG A 30 4.75 -8.19 22.86
C ARG A 30 4.55 -7.98 21.35
N TYR A 31 4.00 -8.98 20.66
CA TYR A 31 3.80 -8.91 19.22
C TYR A 31 2.64 -7.99 18.84
N ALA A 32 1.59 -7.93 19.67
CA ALA A 32 0.47 -7.02 19.43
C ALA A 32 0.86 -5.55 19.62
N LEU A 33 1.67 -5.22 20.63
CA LEU A 33 2.18 -3.87 20.85
C LEU A 33 3.19 -3.46 19.77
N PHE A 34 3.92 -4.41 19.18
CA PHE A 34 4.75 -4.16 18.01
C PHE A 34 3.93 -3.66 16.81
N GLU A 35 2.88 -4.37 16.40
CA GLU A 35 2.07 -3.97 15.23
C GLU A 35 1.33 -2.65 15.50
N TRP A 36 0.81 -2.49 16.72
CA TRP A 36 0.19 -1.24 17.16
C TRP A 36 1.16 -0.05 17.11
N ALA A 37 2.38 -0.20 17.64
CA ALA A 37 3.40 0.83 17.62
C ALA A 37 3.86 1.17 16.19
N ASN A 38 3.98 0.17 15.32
CA ASN A 38 4.30 0.37 13.91
C ASN A 38 3.24 1.25 13.22
N PHE A 39 1.94 0.95 13.38
CA PHE A 39 0.86 1.78 12.84
C PHE A 39 0.84 3.19 13.43
N LEU A 40 1.18 3.34 14.71
CA LEU A 40 1.25 4.65 15.36
C LEU A 40 2.41 5.50 14.82
N LEU A 41 3.55 4.89 14.51
CA LEU A 41 4.70 5.57 13.88
C LEU A 41 4.41 5.92 12.42
N LEU A 42 3.67 5.09 11.69
CA LEU A 42 3.16 5.44 10.36
C LEU A 42 2.19 6.63 10.42
N LEU A 43 1.34 6.70 11.46
CA LEU A 43 0.48 7.86 11.71
C LEU A 43 1.31 9.13 11.99
N ALA A 44 2.41 9.02 12.75
CA ALA A 44 3.31 10.13 12.99
C ALA A 44 3.98 10.60 11.69
N MET A 45 4.49 9.66 10.88
CA MET A 45 5.09 9.94 9.58
C MET A 45 4.12 10.67 8.65
N LEU A 46 2.90 10.14 8.45
CA LEU A 46 1.93 10.75 7.55
C LEU A 46 1.51 12.14 8.03
N TYR A 47 1.48 12.39 9.35
CA TYR A 47 1.18 13.70 9.91
C TYR A 47 2.30 14.71 9.63
N LEU A 48 3.56 14.31 9.77
CA LEU A 48 4.72 15.15 9.44
C LEU A 48 4.74 15.50 7.94
N VAL A 49 4.49 14.52 7.07
CA VAL A 49 4.35 14.75 5.62
C VAL A 49 3.20 15.72 5.34
N ALA A 50 2.04 15.55 5.98
CA ALA A 50 0.90 16.43 5.80
C ALA A 50 1.20 17.87 6.24
N LEU A 51 1.93 18.07 7.34
CA LEU A 51 2.35 19.40 7.79
C LEU A 51 3.27 20.08 6.78
N GLU A 52 4.31 19.37 6.34
CA GLU A 52 5.28 19.90 5.36
C GLU A 52 4.61 20.20 4.02
N LEU A 53 3.68 19.35 3.58
CA LEU A 53 2.97 19.58 2.33
C LEU A 53 1.91 20.66 2.44
N ALA A 54 1.26 20.84 3.59
CA ALA A 54 0.35 21.95 3.80
C ALA A 54 1.05 23.31 3.79
N THR A 55 2.32 23.38 4.22
CA THR A 55 3.11 24.62 4.22
C THR A 55 3.77 24.89 2.88
N LYS A 56 4.47 23.90 2.31
CA LYS A 56 5.23 24.05 1.06
C LYS A 56 4.32 23.91 -0.16
N ASN A 57 3.30 23.06 -0.11
CA ASN A 57 2.32 22.82 -1.19
C ASN A 57 2.97 22.34 -2.51
N THR A 58 2.79 23.09 -3.61
CA THR A 58 3.12 22.65 -4.98
C THR A 58 4.60 22.27 -5.21
N PRO A 59 5.61 23.04 -4.74
CA PRO A 59 7.02 22.69 -4.90
C PRO A 59 7.38 21.35 -4.25
N LEU A 60 6.92 21.10 -3.02
CA LEU A 60 7.18 19.83 -2.33
C LEU A 60 6.46 18.68 -3.02
N LEU A 61 5.19 18.86 -3.44
CA LEU A 61 4.49 17.83 -4.21
C LEU A 61 5.25 17.46 -5.48
N ASN A 62 5.68 18.46 -6.26
CA ASN A 62 6.45 18.21 -7.48
C ASN A 62 7.83 17.57 -7.19
N GLN A 63 8.44 17.84 -6.04
CA GLN A 63 9.67 17.16 -5.61
C GLN A 63 9.41 15.69 -5.27
N ILE A 64 8.36 15.39 -4.50
CA ILE A 64 7.96 14.02 -4.15
C ILE A 64 7.68 13.21 -5.42
N LEU A 65 6.92 13.79 -6.38
CA LEU A 65 6.62 13.13 -7.65
C LEU A 65 7.89 12.83 -8.46
N ARG A 66 8.86 13.75 -8.49
CA ARG A 66 10.15 13.53 -9.18
C ARG A 66 10.99 12.46 -8.49
N LEU A 67 11.06 12.46 -7.16
CA LEU A 67 11.78 11.43 -6.40
C LEU A 67 11.15 10.05 -6.58
N CYS A 68 9.81 9.98 -6.58
CA CYS A 68 9.08 8.76 -6.91
C CYS A 68 9.46 8.25 -8.31
N ALA A 69 9.46 9.13 -9.33
CA ALA A 69 9.83 8.75 -10.68
C ALA A 69 11.30 8.33 -10.82
N LEU A 70 12.23 9.00 -10.13
CA LEU A 70 13.63 8.60 -10.10
C LEU A 70 13.83 7.23 -9.42
N GLY A 71 13.14 6.97 -8.32
CA GLY A 71 13.16 5.67 -7.66
C GLY A 71 12.61 4.56 -8.57
N CYS A 72 11.49 4.82 -9.25
CA CYS A 72 10.92 3.88 -10.24
C CYS A 72 11.88 3.68 -11.41
N ALA A 73 12.52 4.73 -11.93
CA ALA A 73 13.49 4.64 -13.01
C ALA A 73 14.73 3.82 -12.62
N ALA A 74 15.24 4.00 -11.39
CA ALA A 74 16.35 3.20 -10.88
C ALA A 74 15.98 1.72 -10.78
N TYR A 75 14.77 1.40 -10.32
CA TYR A 75 14.28 0.03 -10.29
C TYR A 75 14.05 -0.55 -11.70
N ILE A 76 13.50 0.23 -12.63
CA ILE A 76 13.37 -0.16 -14.03
C ILE A 76 14.73 -0.52 -14.64
N LEU A 77 15.78 0.25 -14.34
CA LEU A 77 17.12 -0.04 -14.84
C LEU A 77 17.61 -1.40 -14.34
N LEU A 78 17.38 -1.70 -13.06
CA LEU A 78 17.71 -3.02 -12.48
C LEU A 78 16.97 -4.15 -13.21
N GLU A 79 15.67 -4.00 -13.41
CA GLU A 79 14.84 -4.99 -14.11
C GLU A 79 15.24 -5.16 -15.58
N ILE A 80 15.66 -4.09 -16.26
CA ILE A 80 16.22 -4.18 -17.62
C ILE A 80 17.51 -5.03 -17.60
N ILE A 81 18.39 -4.83 -16.62
CA ILE A 81 19.63 -5.62 -16.49
C ILE A 81 19.30 -7.10 -16.26
N VAL A 82 18.35 -7.39 -15.37
CA VAL A 82 17.88 -8.77 -15.12
C VAL A 82 17.30 -9.39 -16.38
N TYR A 83 16.37 -8.70 -17.05
CA TYR A 83 15.77 -9.16 -18.30
C TYR A 83 16.83 -9.47 -19.37
N MET A 84 17.79 -8.56 -19.58
CA MET A 84 18.87 -8.77 -20.55
C MET A 84 19.72 -9.99 -20.22
N ALA A 85 20.07 -10.20 -18.94
CA ALA A 85 20.82 -11.38 -18.51
C ALA A 85 20.07 -12.68 -18.79
N LEU A 86 18.75 -12.70 -18.57
CA LEU A 86 17.90 -13.87 -18.82
C LEU A 86 17.80 -14.21 -20.30
N ILE A 87 17.62 -13.19 -21.15
CA ILE A 87 17.56 -13.35 -22.60
C ILE A 87 18.89 -13.86 -23.15
N ILE A 88 20.02 -13.30 -22.71
CA ILE A 88 21.36 -13.74 -23.14
C ILE A 88 21.62 -15.20 -22.74
N LYS A 89 21.18 -15.60 -21.54
CA LYS A 89 21.34 -16.97 -21.05
C LYS A 89 20.39 -17.96 -21.72
N GLY A 90 19.34 -17.50 -22.40
CA GLY A 90 18.32 -18.35 -23.01
C GLY A 90 17.51 -19.16 -21.98
N THR A 91 17.45 -18.71 -20.72
CA THR A 91 16.76 -19.41 -19.64
C THR A 91 15.43 -18.77 -19.30
N GLN A 92 14.45 -19.59 -18.91
CA GLN A 92 13.15 -19.13 -18.44
C GLN A 92 13.06 -19.32 -16.92
N PRO A 93 13.41 -18.29 -16.13
CA PRO A 93 13.30 -18.41 -14.68
C PRO A 93 11.81 -18.42 -14.27
N PRO A 94 11.47 -19.07 -13.16
CA PRO A 94 10.15 -18.89 -12.56
C PRO A 94 9.91 -17.41 -12.23
N ASN A 95 8.64 -16.98 -12.28
CA ASN A 95 8.23 -15.58 -12.05
C ASN A 95 8.78 -15.00 -10.73
N GLU A 96 9.01 -15.84 -9.73
CA GLU A 96 9.55 -15.47 -8.41
C GLU A 96 10.98 -14.93 -8.48
N SER A 97 11.76 -15.42 -9.44
CA SER A 97 13.13 -14.94 -9.69
C SER A 97 13.21 -13.83 -10.73
N PHE A 98 12.07 -13.42 -11.31
CA PHE A 98 12.03 -12.37 -12.31
C PHE A 98 12.13 -10.98 -11.69
N ILE A 99 11.42 -10.76 -10.57
CA ILE A 99 11.35 -9.47 -9.88
C ILE A 99 12.34 -9.44 -8.73
N PHE A 100 13.30 -8.53 -8.78
CA PHE A 100 14.36 -8.49 -7.79
C PHE A 100 13.95 -7.71 -6.54
N GLY A 101 14.39 -8.19 -5.37
CA GLY A 101 14.34 -7.46 -4.10
C GLY A 101 13.04 -7.60 -3.29
N PHE A 102 12.18 -8.57 -3.61
CA PHE A 102 10.98 -8.88 -2.83
C PHE A 102 10.87 -10.38 -2.55
N ASP A 103 10.57 -10.75 -1.31
CA ASP A 103 10.34 -12.16 -0.91
C ASP A 103 9.17 -12.79 -1.69
N ASN A 104 8.21 -11.95 -2.07
CA ASN A 104 7.17 -12.29 -3.02
C ASN A 104 7.09 -11.19 -4.06
N TYR A 105 7.29 -11.52 -5.33
CA TYR A 105 7.19 -10.58 -6.44
C TYR A 105 5.84 -9.82 -6.49
N ARG A 106 4.78 -10.31 -5.83
CA ARG A 106 3.50 -9.59 -5.74
C ARG A 106 3.53 -8.41 -4.76
N PHE A 107 4.48 -8.36 -3.84
CA PHE A 107 4.67 -7.20 -2.95
C PHE A 107 5.13 -5.97 -3.71
N PHE A 108 5.84 -6.17 -4.82
CA PHE A 108 6.11 -5.12 -5.78
C PHE A 108 4.81 -4.50 -6.31
N ASN A 109 3.77 -5.29 -6.57
CA ASN A 109 2.50 -4.77 -7.08
C ASN A 109 1.80 -3.83 -6.08
N HIS A 110 1.94 -4.08 -4.77
CA HIS A 110 1.42 -3.17 -3.76
C HIS A 110 2.04 -1.77 -3.87
N VAL A 111 3.33 -1.68 -4.22
CA VAL A 111 4.00 -0.40 -4.51
C VAL A 111 3.43 0.24 -5.77
N GLN A 112 3.15 -0.55 -6.80
CA GLN A 112 2.57 -0.09 -8.06
C GLN A 112 1.16 0.47 -7.91
N THR A 113 0.33 -0.06 -6.99
CA THR A 113 -1.01 0.46 -6.66
C THR A 113 -1.00 1.94 -6.33
N ILE A 114 0.09 2.44 -5.74
CA ILE A 114 0.24 3.82 -5.29
C ILE A 114 1.08 4.63 -6.28
N THR A 115 2.20 4.06 -6.73
CA THR A 115 3.17 4.78 -7.56
C THR A 115 2.67 5.01 -9.00
N LEU A 116 1.89 4.09 -9.60
CA LEU A 116 1.37 4.30 -10.97
C LEU A 116 0.53 5.59 -11.10
N PRO A 117 -0.50 5.82 -10.25
CA PRO A 117 -1.23 7.08 -10.24
C PRO A 117 -0.37 8.33 -9.98
N LEU A 118 0.67 8.21 -9.14
CA LEU A 118 1.61 9.31 -8.87
C LEU A 118 2.45 9.66 -10.11
N LEU A 119 2.94 8.65 -10.83
CA LEU A 119 3.69 8.86 -12.08
C LEU A 119 2.79 9.48 -13.17
N ALA A 120 1.54 9.04 -13.28
CA ALA A 120 0.56 9.70 -14.16
C ALA A 120 0.26 11.15 -13.73
N LEU A 121 0.25 11.44 -12.44
CA LEU A 121 0.14 12.82 -11.94
C LEU A 121 1.37 13.65 -12.32
N LEU A 122 2.58 13.08 -12.26
CA LEU A 122 3.80 13.75 -12.71
C LEU A 122 3.70 14.13 -14.19
N ILE A 123 3.18 13.26 -15.05
CA ILE A 123 2.91 13.57 -16.46
C ILE A 123 1.98 14.79 -16.57
N CYS A 124 0.84 14.77 -15.88
CA CYS A 124 -0.15 15.85 -15.94
C CYS A 124 0.37 17.20 -15.43
N ARG A 125 1.37 17.19 -14.55
CA ARG A 125 1.96 18.40 -13.95
C ARG A 125 3.26 18.86 -14.61
N SER A 126 3.85 18.05 -15.50
CA SER A 126 5.10 18.36 -16.17
C SER A 126 4.93 19.51 -17.16
N SER A 127 5.77 20.53 -17.05
CA SER A 127 5.74 21.71 -17.94
C SER A 127 6.84 21.70 -19.00
N GLY A 128 7.90 20.91 -18.83
CA GLY A 128 9.02 20.81 -19.77
C GLY A 128 8.97 19.55 -20.62
N SER A 129 9.32 19.67 -21.91
CA SER A 129 9.31 18.55 -22.87
C SER A 129 10.14 17.35 -22.39
N LYS A 130 11.37 17.57 -21.90
CA LYS A 130 12.24 16.49 -21.39
C LYS A 130 11.65 15.78 -20.17
N GLN A 131 11.12 16.54 -19.21
CA GLN A 131 10.50 15.98 -18.00
C GLN A 131 9.24 15.18 -18.36
N ASN A 132 8.46 15.66 -19.32
CA ASN A 132 7.28 14.98 -19.81
C ASN A 132 7.65 13.64 -20.46
N ILE A 133 8.63 13.63 -21.38
CA ILE A 133 9.12 12.39 -22.02
C ILE A 133 9.61 11.38 -20.97
N PHE A 134 10.41 11.85 -20.00
CA PHE A 134 10.87 11.01 -18.90
C PHE A 134 9.71 10.40 -18.10
N ALA A 135 8.73 11.22 -17.71
CA ALA A 135 7.56 10.76 -16.96
C ALA A 135 6.72 9.75 -17.76
N TRP A 136 6.50 9.99 -19.06
CA TRP A 136 5.80 9.04 -19.94
C TRP A 136 6.54 7.71 -20.07
N ALA A 137 7.86 7.75 -20.29
CA ALA A 137 8.68 6.54 -20.41
C ALA A 137 8.65 5.71 -19.12
N VAL A 138 8.93 6.34 -17.98
CA VAL A 138 8.91 5.67 -16.67
C VAL A 138 7.53 5.10 -16.36
N THR A 139 6.45 5.88 -16.54
CA THR A 139 5.08 5.40 -16.26
C THR A 139 4.71 4.20 -17.14
N SER A 140 5.04 4.26 -18.44
CA SER A 140 4.68 3.19 -19.38
C SER A 140 5.45 1.91 -19.12
N ILE A 141 6.76 2.00 -18.83
CA ILE A 141 7.55 0.83 -18.45
C ILE A 141 7.12 0.30 -17.07
N TRP A 142 6.70 1.16 -16.15
CA TRP A 142 6.14 0.73 -14.87
C TRP A 142 4.84 -0.07 -15.06
N TRP A 143 3.98 0.31 -16.01
CA TRP A 143 2.84 -0.51 -16.44
C TRP A 143 3.27 -1.85 -17.03
N THR A 144 4.32 -1.88 -17.87
CA THR A 144 4.91 -3.13 -18.38
C THR A 144 5.23 -4.09 -17.25
N LEU A 145 5.93 -3.64 -16.21
CA LEU A 145 6.28 -4.50 -15.06
C LEU A 145 5.03 -5.00 -14.31
N LEU A 146 3.95 -4.22 -14.25
CA LEU A 146 2.68 -4.69 -13.67
C LEU A 146 2.03 -5.79 -14.53
N PHE A 147 2.10 -5.68 -15.86
CA PHE A 147 1.64 -6.76 -16.75
C PHE A 147 2.49 -8.01 -16.53
N VAL A 148 3.82 -7.91 -16.53
CA VAL A 148 4.73 -9.04 -16.31
C VAL A 148 4.37 -9.83 -15.05
N THR A 149 4.09 -9.14 -13.95
CA THR A 149 3.80 -9.76 -12.66
C THR A 149 2.35 -10.21 -12.48
N ALA A 150 1.44 -9.80 -13.36
CA ALA A 150 0.01 -10.10 -13.31
C ALA A 150 -0.65 -9.74 -11.95
N GLY A 151 -0.34 -8.55 -11.43
CA GLY A 151 -0.86 -8.04 -10.16
C GLY A 151 -2.37 -7.74 -10.17
N ARG A 152 -3.22 -8.78 -10.09
CA ARG A 152 -4.68 -8.67 -10.22
C ARG A 152 -5.31 -7.67 -9.23
N GLY A 153 -4.88 -7.69 -7.97
CA GLY A 153 -5.39 -6.78 -6.94
C GLY A 153 -5.14 -5.31 -7.31
N THR A 154 -3.92 -4.99 -7.74
CA THR A 154 -3.54 -3.67 -8.27
C THR A 154 -4.35 -3.30 -9.52
N PHE A 155 -4.53 -4.21 -10.49
CA PHE A 155 -5.35 -3.93 -11.67
C PHE A 155 -6.79 -3.58 -11.31
N ILE A 156 -7.44 -4.43 -10.50
CA ILE A 156 -8.83 -4.22 -10.07
C ILE A 156 -8.94 -2.93 -9.26
N GLY A 157 -8.00 -2.69 -8.33
CA GLY A 157 -7.94 -1.47 -7.54
C GLY A 157 -7.82 -0.20 -8.39
N LEU A 158 -6.87 -0.18 -9.34
CA LEU A 158 -6.68 0.97 -10.23
C LEU A 158 -7.89 1.19 -11.13
N LEU A 159 -8.49 0.14 -11.69
CA LEU A 159 -9.71 0.25 -12.50
C LEU A 159 -10.89 0.79 -11.68
N ALA A 160 -11.11 0.26 -10.47
CA ALA A 160 -12.15 0.73 -9.57
C ALA A 160 -11.92 2.20 -9.18
N GLY A 161 -10.67 2.57 -8.88
CA GLY A 161 -10.31 3.95 -8.56
C GLY A 161 -10.51 4.91 -9.73
N MET A 162 -10.10 4.52 -10.95
CA MET A 162 -10.36 5.30 -12.16
C MET A 162 -11.87 5.47 -12.41
N PHE A 163 -12.66 4.40 -12.22
CA PHE A 163 -14.10 4.43 -12.39
C PHE A 163 -14.78 5.36 -11.39
N VAL A 164 -14.50 5.20 -10.09
CA VAL A 164 -15.06 6.07 -9.04
C VAL A 164 -14.64 7.52 -9.26
N THR A 165 -13.38 7.77 -9.60
CA THR A 165 -12.89 9.12 -9.88
C THR A 165 -13.58 9.76 -11.07
N TRP A 166 -13.73 9.02 -12.17
CA TRP A 166 -14.46 9.50 -13.33
C TRP A 166 -15.93 9.76 -13.01
N PHE A 167 -16.59 8.90 -12.24
CA PHE A 167 -17.97 9.08 -11.82
C PHE A 167 -18.16 10.32 -10.93
N CYS A 168 -17.29 10.52 -9.94
CA CYS A 168 -17.38 11.63 -8.98
C CYS A 168 -16.97 12.98 -9.58
N LEU A 169 -15.90 13.02 -10.38
CA LEU A 169 -15.30 14.27 -10.89
C LEU A 169 -15.67 14.58 -12.34
N ARG A 170 -16.10 13.58 -13.12
CA ARG A 170 -16.53 13.71 -14.53
C ARG A 170 -15.45 14.34 -15.41
N LYS A 171 -15.75 15.49 -16.03
CA LYS A 171 -14.85 16.19 -16.95
C LYS A 171 -13.52 16.58 -16.28
N ASP A 172 -13.55 16.86 -14.98
CA ASP A 172 -12.38 17.29 -14.21
C ASP A 172 -11.34 16.16 -14.07
N ALA A 173 -11.77 14.89 -14.13
CA ALA A 173 -10.89 13.73 -14.11
C ALA A 173 -10.38 13.30 -15.50
N LEU A 174 -10.96 13.82 -16.59
CA LEU A 174 -10.77 13.26 -17.93
C LEU A 174 -9.30 13.25 -18.35
N GLN A 175 -8.58 14.35 -18.12
CA GLN A 175 -7.16 14.42 -18.48
C GLN A 175 -6.33 13.38 -17.73
N TRP A 176 -6.55 13.24 -16.43
CA TRP A 176 -5.81 12.29 -15.60
C TRP A 176 -6.15 10.83 -16.00
N CYS A 177 -7.43 10.50 -16.20
CA CYS A 177 -7.84 9.16 -16.65
C CYS A 177 -7.30 8.83 -18.05
N ARG A 178 -7.26 9.80 -18.97
CA ARG A 178 -6.65 9.61 -20.30
C ARG A 178 -5.16 9.33 -20.18
N THR A 179 -4.44 10.05 -19.32
CA THR A 179 -3.01 9.79 -19.08
C THR A 179 -2.78 8.37 -18.56
N MET A 180 -3.58 7.92 -17.58
CA MET A 180 -3.52 6.54 -17.09
C MET A 180 -3.79 5.52 -18.21
N LEU A 181 -4.85 5.71 -18.99
CA LEU A 181 -5.20 4.82 -20.10
C LEU A 181 -4.09 4.74 -21.15
N TRP A 182 -3.62 5.88 -21.65
CA TRP A 182 -2.60 5.90 -22.70
C TRP A 182 -1.26 5.35 -22.21
N SER A 183 -0.86 5.66 -20.98
CA SER A 183 0.38 5.10 -20.41
C SER A 183 0.28 3.59 -20.22
N ALA A 184 -0.90 3.07 -19.85
CA ALA A 184 -1.15 1.63 -19.78
C ALA A 184 -1.10 0.97 -21.15
N LEU A 185 -1.70 1.59 -22.19
CA LEU A 185 -1.67 1.07 -23.55
C LEU A 185 -0.25 1.04 -24.13
N ILE A 186 0.54 2.10 -23.91
CA ILE A 186 1.95 2.12 -24.30
C ILE A 186 2.73 1.03 -23.53
N GLY A 187 2.50 0.93 -22.22
CA GLY A 187 3.11 -0.10 -21.39
C GLY A 187 2.74 -1.53 -21.80
N LEU A 188 1.51 -1.74 -22.28
CA LEU A 188 1.06 -3.00 -22.85
C LEU A 188 1.77 -3.31 -24.18
N GLY A 189 1.95 -2.30 -25.03
CA GLY A 189 2.73 -2.45 -26.27
C GLY A 189 4.19 -2.83 -26.00
N ILE A 190 4.82 -2.18 -25.01
CA ILE A 190 6.19 -2.52 -24.55
C ILE A 190 6.23 -3.95 -23.99
N TYR A 191 5.22 -4.34 -23.18
CA TYR A 191 5.10 -5.71 -22.68
C TYR A 191 5.02 -6.74 -23.80
N ILE A 192 4.12 -6.55 -24.77
CA ILE A 192 3.97 -7.47 -25.90
C ILE A 192 5.29 -7.57 -26.67
N LEU A 193 5.95 -6.45 -26.95
CA LEU A 193 7.21 -6.45 -27.67
C LEU A 193 8.31 -7.22 -26.93
N PHE A 194 8.63 -6.81 -25.70
CA PHE A 194 9.81 -7.31 -24.99
C PHE A 194 9.56 -8.61 -24.21
N TYR A 195 8.35 -8.85 -23.73
CA TYR A 195 8.08 -10.01 -22.87
C TYR A 195 7.30 -11.11 -23.57
N VAL A 196 6.84 -10.89 -24.81
CA VAL A 196 6.15 -11.90 -25.61
C VAL A 196 6.89 -12.15 -26.92
N LEU A 197 7.00 -11.13 -27.79
CA LEU A 197 7.53 -11.31 -29.14
C LEU A 197 9.03 -11.59 -29.17
N VAL A 198 9.84 -10.85 -28.40
CA VAL A 198 11.30 -11.09 -28.34
C VAL A 198 11.61 -12.49 -27.81
N PRO A 199 11.07 -12.96 -26.67
CA PRO A 199 11.26 -14.34 -26.21
C PRO A 199 10.86 -15.39 -27.26
N LEU A 200 9.68 -15.24 -27.88
CA LEU A 200 9.20 -16.17 -28.92
C LEU A 200 10.15 -16.22 -30.12
N SER A 201 10.67 -15.07 -30.56
CA SER A 201 11.61 -15.01 -31.68
C SER A 201 12.95 -15.71 -31.40
N LEU A 202 13.28 -15.90 -30.12
CA LEU A 202 14.47 -16.60 -29.63
C LEU A 202 14.19 -18.06 -29.24
N GLY A 203 13.00 -18.59 -29.52
CA GLY A 203 12.60 -19.94 -29.15
C GLY A 203 12.26 -20.14 -27.67
N LEU A 204 12.05 -19.05 -26.92
CA LEU A 204 11.60 -19.06 -25.54
C LEU A 204 10.07 -18.90 -25.47
N GLN A 205 9.45 -19.31 -24.38
CA GLN A 205 8.05 -18.97 -24.06
C GLN A 205 7.88 -17.49 -23.66
N PRO A 206 6.69 -16.91 -23.81
CA PRO A 206 6.37 -15.60 -23.26
C PRO A 206 6.55 -15.53 -21.74
N PHE A 207 6.93 -14.36 -21.23
CA PHE A 207 7.01 -14.06 -19.81
C PHE A 207 5.72 -13.39 -19.31
N GLY A 208 5.23 -13.78 -18.14
CA GLY A 208 4.23 -13.00 -17.37
C GLY A 208 2.75 -13.19 -17.72
N PHE A 209 1.99 -12.07 -17.79
CA PHE A 209 0.51 -11.96 -17.81
C PHE A 209 -0.22 -13.04 -18.61
N LEU A 210 0.09 -13.17 -19.90
CA LEU A 210 -0.73 -13.94 -20.84
C LEU A 210 -0.69 -15.46 -20.57
N PHE A 211 0.41 -15.96 -20.01
CA PHE A 211 0.56 -17.36 -19.65
C PHE A 211 0.03 -17.63 -18.23
N SER A 212 0.33 -16.71 -17.29
CA SER A 212 0.00 -16.91 -15.87
C SER A 212 -1.48 -16.71 -15.48
N VAL A 213 -2.27 -16.02 -16.31
CA VAL A 213 -3.69 -15.74 -15.99
C VAL A 213 -4.60 -16.91 -16.36
N VAL A 214 -4.35 -17.57 -17.49
CA VAL A 214 -5.19 -18.68 -17.97
C VAL A 214 -5.01 -19.90 -17.08
N ASP A 215 -3.76 -20.34 -16.86
CA ASP A 215 -3.48 -21.52 -16.01
C ASP A 215 -3.95 -21.31 -14.57
N ARG A 216 -3.65 -20.17 -13.95
CA ARG A 216 -4.00 -19.92 -12.54
C ARG A 216 -5.48 -19.65 -12.29
N THR A 217 -6.19 -19.01 -13.22
CA THR A 217 -7.63 -18.73 -13.01
C THR A 217 -8.46 -19.99 -13.16
N MET A 218 -8.00 -20.94 -13.97
CA MET A 218 -8.61 -22.25 -14.10
C MET A 218 -8.25 -23.17 -12.92
N GLU A 219 -7.02 -23.11 -12.39
CA GLU A 219 -6.58 -23.98 -11.30
C GLU A 219 -6.91 -23.47 -9.89
N ASN A 220 -6.94 -22.14 -9.64
CA ASN A 220 -7.16 -21.61 -8.30
C ASN A 220 -7.85 -20.22 -8.28
N PRO A 221 -9.17 -20.17 -8.54
CA PRO A 221 -9.94 -18.92 -8.68
C PRO A 221 -9.90 -18.00 -7.45
N SER A 222 -9.81 -18.58 -6.24
CA SER A 222 -9.72 -17.85 -4.97
C SER A 222 -8.28 -17.66 -4.47
N SER A 223 -7.28 -18.21 -5.18
CA SER A 223 -5.90 -18.42 -4.70
C SER A 223 -5.84 -19.02 -3.29
N SER A 224 -6.74 -19.94 -2.97
CA SER A 224 -6.86 -20.60 -1.65
C SER A 224 -7.19 -19.65 -0.48
N ARG A 225 -7.67 -18.42 -0.73
CA ARG A 225 -7.93 -17.43 0.33
C ARG A 225 -9.20 -17.65 1.13
N TRP A 226 -10.14 -18.46 0.63
CA TRP A 226 -11.42 -18.69 1.30
C TRP A 226 -11.25 -19.22 2.72
N ALA A 227 -10.34 -20.17 2.93
CA ALA A 227 -10.04 -20.71 4.25
C ALA A 227 -9.48 -19.63 5.20
N LEU A 228 -8.61 -18.74 4.71
CA LEU A 228 -8.09 -17.63 5.49
C LEU A 228 -9.20 -16.63 5.87
N TRP A 229 -10.13 -16.36 4.94
CA TRP A 229 -11.27 -15.48 5.18
C TRP A 229 -12.26 -16.08 6.16
N ALA A 230 -12.58 -17.36 6.01
CA ALA A 230 -13.43 -18.10 6.93
C ALA A 230 -12.85 -18.07 8.35
N ARG A 231 -11.55 -18.35 8.51
CA ARG A 231 -10.91 -18.26 9.82
C ARG A 231 -10.90 -16.85 10.39
N ALA A 232 -10.63 -15.83 9.58
CA ALA A 232 -10.67 -14.45 10.07
C ALA A 232 -12.09 -14.07 10.51
N TRP A 233 -13.10 -14.53 9.78
CA TRP A 233 -14.50 -14.33 10.13
C TRP A 233 -14.88 -15.05 11.43
N GLU A 234 -14.46 -16.31 11.61
CA GLU A 234 -14.64 -17.07 12.86
C GLU A 234 -14.02 -16.33 14.06
N LEU A 235 -12.78 -15.87 13.93
CA LEU A 235 -12.10 -15.11 14.98
C LEU A 235 -12.81 -13.78 15.29
N MET A 236 -13.28 -13.08 14.26
CA MET A 236 -14.04 -11.83 14.43
C MET A 236 -15.38 -12.07 15.14
N LEU A 237 -16.08 -13.16 14.85
CA LEU A 237 -17.33 -13.50 15.55
C LEU A 237 -17.10 -13.99 16.98
N ALA A 238 -16.02 -14.71 17.23
CA ALA A 238 -15.65 -15.19 18.56
C ALA A 238 -15.16 -14.05 19.48
N HIS A 239 -14.48 -13.03 18.90
CA HIS A 239 -13.89 -11.91 19.63
C HIS A 239 -14.33 -10.55 19.08
N PRO A 240 -15.63 -10.21 19.04
CA PRO A 240 -16.15 -9.07 18.29
C PRO A 240 -15.71 -7.70 18.84
N TRP A 241 -15.44 -7.60 20.15
CA TRP A 241 -15.18 -6.31 20.80
C TRP A 241 -13.74 -5.83 20.65
N LEU A 242 -12.77 -6.71 20.94
CA LEU A 242 -11.35 -6.37 20.95
C LEU A 242 -10.56 -7.16 19.91
N GLY A 243 -11.14 -8.15 19.24
CA GLY A 243 -10.38 -9.07 18.41
C GLY A 243 -9.45 -9.96 19.23
N VAL A 244 -8.59 -10.70 18.53
CA VAL A 244 -7.58 -11.59 19.13
C VAL A 244 -6.24 -10.91 19.42
N GLY A 245 -6.13 -9.61 19.13
CA GLY A 245 -4.91 -8.82 19.22
C GLY A 245 -4.33 -8.49 17.84
N PRO A 246 -3.80 -7.27 17.63
CA PRO A 246 -2.98 -6.94 16.46
C PRO A 246 -1.94 -8.03 16.21
N LEU A 247 -1.72 -8.40 14.95
CA LEU A 247 -0.84 -9.47 14.50
C LEU A 247 -1.32 -10.92 14.72
N HIS A 248 -2.37 -11.15 15.51
CA HIS A 248 -2.64 -12.50 16.02
C HIS A 248 -3.40 -13.42 15.06
N PHE A 249 -3.84 -12.96 13.89
CA PHE A 249 -4.26 -13.91 12.85
C PHE A 249 -3.13 -14.87 12.50
N ALA A 250 -1.87 -14.44 12.55
CA ALA A 250 -0.73 -15.33 12.32
C ALA A 250 -0.66 -16.48 13.33
N HIS A 251 -0.98 -16.23 14.59
CA HIS A 251 -1.01 -17.26 15.62
C HIS A 251 -2.20 -18.22 15.42
N TYR A 252 -3.41 -17.66 15.30
CA TYR A 252 -4.65 -18.43 15.25
C TYR A 252 -5.01 -19.00 13.88
N GLY A 253 -4.28 -18.65 12.82
CA GLY A 253 -4.42 -19.19 11.47
C GLY A 253 -3.30 -20.15 11.06
N ARG A 254 -2.35 -20.44 11.96
CA ARG A 254 -1.16 -21.26 11.68
C ARG A 254 -1.51 -22.68 11.20
N ASP A 255 -2.56 -23.29 11.73
CA ASP A 255 -3.05 -24.62 11.36
C ASP A 255 -3.47 -24.71 9.89
N LEU A 256 -3.92 -23.61 9.28
CA LEU A 256 -4.30 -23.57 7.87
C LEU A 256 -3.11 -23.74 6.93
N GLN A 257 -1.91 -23.36 7.35
CA GLN A 257 -0.68 -23.44 6.54
C GLN A 257 -0.77 -22.72 5.16
N LEU A 258 -1.72 -21.78 5.00
CA LEU A 258 -1.98 -21.06 3.76
C LEU A 258 -1.41 -19.63 3.75
N GLY A 259 -1.28 -18.98 4.91
CA GLY A 259 -0.81 -17.61 5.02
C GLY A 259 -0.94 -17.05 6.44
N ALA A 260 -0.12 -16.06 6.77
CA ALA A 260 -0.09 -15.44 8.10
C ALA A 260 -1.04 -14.25 8.28
N HIS A 261 -1.88 -13.96 7.28
CA HIS A 261 -2.88 -12.90 7.29
C HIS A 261 -3.99 -13.17 6.25
N PRO A 262 -5.20 -12.61 6.39
CA PRO A 262 -6.32 -12.94 5.51
C PRO A 262 -6.27 -12.29 4.12
N HIS A 263 -5.32 -11.38 3.84
CA HIS A 263 -5.27 -10.61 2.59
C HIS A 263 -6.55 -9.78 2.35
N ASN A 264 -7.23 -9.38 3.42
CA ASN A 264 -8.42 -8.55 3.37
C ASN A 264 -8.38 -7.63 4.58
N TRP A 265 -8.19 -6.33 4.36
CA TRP A 265 -7.98 -5.37 5.46
C TRP A 265 -9.18 -5.28 6.40
N ILE A 266 -10.41 -5.50 5.91
CA ILE A 266 -11.63 -5.46 6.73
C ILE A 266 -11.62 -6.65 7.69
N LEU A 267 -11.43 -7.85 7.15
CA LEU A 267 -11.35 -9.07 7.96
C LEU A 267 -10.18 -9.03 8.92
N GLN A 268 -9.04 -8.49 8.47
CA GLN A 268 -7.83 -8.40 9.28
C GLN A 268 -8.01 -7.47 10.48
N ILE A 269 -8.43 -6.22 10.26
CA ILE A 269 -8.68 -5.28 11.36
C ILE A 269 -9.84 -5.78 12.23
N GLY A 270 -10.90 -6.33 11.64
CA GLY A 270 -12.05 -6.84 12.39
C GLY A 270 -11.70 -8.00 13.33
N CYS A 271 -10.90 -8.98 12.87
CA CYS A 271 -10.54 -10.12 13.71
C CYS A 271 -9.42 -9.83 14.70
N GLU A 272 -8.49 -8.93 14.37
CA GLU A 272 -7.32 -8.64 15.22
C GLU A 272 -7.57 -7.48 16.19
N TRP A 273 -8.25 -6.41 15.76
CA TRP A 273 -8.47 -5.19 16.57
C TRP A 273 -9.91 -5.06 17.09
N GLY A 274 -10.84 -5.87 16.57
CA GLY A 274 -12.25 -5.86 16.92
C GLY A 274 -13.11 -4.97 16.02
N ILE A 275 -14.42 -5.25 16.00
CA ILE A 275 -15.43 -4.54 15.20
C ILE A 275 -15.51 -3.04 15.55
N PRO A 276 -15.49 -2.62 16.84
CA PRO A 276 -15.47 -1.20 17.19
C PRO A 276 -14.28 -0.44 16.58
N ALA A 277 -13.07 -1.03 16.60
CA ALA A 277 -11.89 -0.41 16.01
C ALA A 277 -12.04 -0.31 14.48
N LEU A 278 -12.51 -1.37 13.82
CA LEU A 278 -12.81 -1.38 12.39
C LEU A 278 -13.80 -0.27 12.00
N LEU A 279 -14.89 -0.09 12.77
CA LEU A 279 -15.87 0.98 12.53
C LEU A 279 -15.24 2.37 12.65
N CYS A 280 -14.38 2.59 13.64
CA CYS A 280 -13.66 3.86 13.80
C CYS A 280 -12.74 4.13 12.61
N LEU A 281 -12.00 3.12 12.14
CA LEU A 281 -11.14 3.22 10.97
C LEU A 281 -11.95 3.53 9.70
N MET A 282 -13.06 2.82 9.47
CA MET A 282 -13.96 3.07 8.34
C MET A 282 -14.55 4.49 8.37
N ALA A 283 -14.98 4.95 9.55
CA ALA A 283 -15.46 6.31 9.73
C ALA A 283 -14.38 7.35 9.42
N ALA A 284 -13.14 7.13 9.89
CA ALA A 284 -12.01 8.00 9.59
C ALA A 284 -11.71 8.05 8.07
N ILE A 285 -11.69 6.89 7.39
CA ILE A 285 -11.49 6.80 5.94
C ILE A 285 -12.61 7.55 5.20
N GLY A 286 -13.88 7.31 5.55
CA GLY A 286 -15.03 7.96 4.93
C GLY A 286 -15.01 9.49 5.12
N LEU A 287 -14.70 9.96 6.31
CA LEU A 287 -14.54 11.39 6.60
C LEU A 287 -13.36 12.02 5.83
N GLY A 288 -12.25 11.29 5.70
CA GLY A 288 -11.08 11.70 4.92
C GLY A 288 -11.40 11.84 3.43
N LEU A 289 -12.03 10.82 2.83
CA LEU A 289 -12.45 10.83 1.43
C LEU A 289 -13.50 11.91 1.15
N LYS A 290 -14.47 12.09 2.06
CA LYS A 290 -15.46 13.18 1.97
C LYS A 290 -14.79 14.55 1.91
N ARG A 291 -13.75 14.75 2.72
CA ARG A 291 -12.98 16.01 2.74
C ARG A 291 -12.16 16.22 1.49
N LEU A 292 -11.48 15.17 1.03
CA LEU A 292 -10.74 15.19 -0.23
C LEU A 292 -11.68 15.58 -1.38
N LEU A 293 -12.85 14.93 -1.49
CA LEU A 293 -13.86 15.26 -2.50
C LEU A 293 -14.40 16.69 -2.37
N ALA A 294 -14.61 17.17 -1.14
CA ALA A 294 -15.07 18.53 -0.89
C ALA A 294 -14.08 19.60 -1.37
N VAL A 295 -12.79 19.26 -1.59
CA VAL A 295 -11.81 20.19 -2.15
C VAL A 295 -12.26 20.75 -3.49
N ARG A 296 -13.02 19.97 -4.28
CA ARG A 296 -13.53 20.38 -5.59
C ARG A 296 -14.23 21.75 -5.57
N GLN A 297 -14.96 22.07 -4.50
CA GLN A 297 -15.70 23.33 -4.40
C GLN A 297 -14.79 24.57 -4.26
N TYR A 298 -13.51 24.37 -3.93
CA TYR A 298 -12.51 25.42 -3.77
C TYR A 298 -11.57 25.55 -4.97
N LEU A 299 -11.70 24.68 -5.98
CA LEU A 299 -10.85 24.70 -7.17
C LEU A 299 -11.45 25.59 -8.27
N ASP A 300 -10.62 26.42 -8.89
CA ASP A 300 -11.01 27.11 -10.13
C ASP A 300 -11.23 26.06 -11.24
N THR A 301 -12.30 26.22 -12.01
CA THR A 301 -12.59 25.46 -13.23
C THR A 301 -11.42 25.41 -14.22
N LYS A 302 -10.57 26.44 -14.27
CA LYS A 302 -9.39 26.51 -15.15
C LYS A 302 -8.13 25.86 -14.55
N ASP A 303 -8.15 25.49 -13.27
CA ASP A 303 -6.99 24.90 -12.59
C ASP A 303 -6.87 23.39 -12.84
N VAL A 304 -6.48 23.07 -14.06
CA VAL A 304 -6.27 21.70 -14.53
C VAL A 304 -5.30 20.91 -13.62
N LYS A 305 -4.29 21.57 -13.06
CA LYS A 305 -3.27 20.90 -12.23
C LYS A 305 -3.86 20.42 -10.91
N ASN A 306 -4.70 21.22 -10.25
CA ASN A 306 -5.33 20.79 -9.01
C ASN A 306 -6.49 19.81 -9.26
N HIS A 307 -7.22 19.92 -10.36
CA HIS A 307 -8.23 18.92 -10.75
C HIS A 307 -7.59 17.54 -11.01
N THR A 308 -6.50 17.49 -11.76
CA THR A 308 -5.75 16.23 -11.97
C THR A 308 -5.12 15.69 -10.69
N THR A 309 -4.76 16.56 -9.74
CA THR A 309 -4.23 16.17 -8.42
C THR A 309 -5.33 15.55 -7.55
N LEU A 310 -6.53 16.14 -7.53
CA LEU A 310 -7.71 15.57 -6.87
C LEU A 310 -8.07 14.20 -7.46
N ALA A 311 -8.05 14.08 -8.79
CA ALA A 311 -8.34 12.83 -9.49
C ALA A 311 -7.33 11.73 -9.14
N ALA A 312 -6.03 12.07 -9.09
CA ALA A 312 -4.98 11.14 -8.67
C ALA A 312 -5.19 10.67 -7.22
N TRP A 313 -5.41 11.61 -6.29
CA TRP A 313 -5.60 11.26 -4.87
C TRP A 313 -6.81 10.37 -4.64
N LEU A 314 -7.95 10.71 -5.24
CA LEU A 314 -9.15 9.89 -5.12
C LEU A 314 -8.93 8.48 -5.69
N THR A 315 -8.27 8.39 -6.85
CA THR A 315 -7.98 7.09 -7.47
C THR A 315 -7.06 6.25 -6.59
N ILE A 316 -5.97 6.82 -6.05
CA ILE A 316 -5.06 6.10 -5.15
C ILE A 316 -5.82 5.60 -3.92
N GLY A 317 -6.63 6.46 -3.29
CA GLY A 317 -7.41 6.10 -2.11
C GLY A 317 -8.34 4.92 -2.36
N VAL A 318 -9.12 4.95 -3.45
CA VAL A 318 -10.01 3.85 -3.83
C VAL A 318 -9.20 2.61 -4.22
N ALA A 319 -8.10 2.76 -4.95
CA ALA A 319 -7.26 1.65 -5.38
C ALA A 319 -6.67 0.89 -4.19
N ILE A 320 -6.15 1.59 -3.17
CA ILE A 320 -5.67 0.98 -1.93
C ILE A 320 -6.79 0.21 -1.23
N LEU A 321 -7.99 0.80 -1.12
CA LEU A 321 -9.12 0.18 -0.42
C LEU A 321 -9.61 -1.09 -1.11
N VAL A 322 -9.66 -1.09 -2.44
CA VAL A 322 -10.14 -2.23 -3.24
C VAL A 322 -9.07 -3.31 -3.36
N ASP A 323 -7.82 -2.95 -3.66
CA ASP A 323 -6.70 -3.89 -3.69
C ASP A 323 -6.51 -4.57 -2.32
N GLY A 324 -6.63 -3.79 -1.24
CA GLY A 324 -6.51 -4.29 0.13
C GLY A 324 -7.59 -5.31 0.54
N LEU A 325 -8.66 -5.49 -0.24
CA LEU A 325 -9.66 -6.55 0.02
C LEU A 325 -9.17 -7.94 -0.40
N VAL A 326 -8.13 -8.01 -1.25
CA VAL A 326 -7.60 -9.25 -1.83
C VAL A 326 -6.08 -9.39 -1.70
N SER A 327 -5.41 -8.39 -1.13
CA SER A 327 -3.96 -8.27 -1.04
C SER A 327 -3.51 -7.83 0.37
N GLY A 328 -2.24 -8.10 0.71
CA GLY A 328 -1.65 -7.83 2.04
C GLY A 328 -1.10 -6.41 2.20
N LEU A 329 -1.72 -5.38 1.61
CA LEU A 329 -1.14 -4.02 1.54
C LEU A 329 -0.88 -3.39 2.91
N ILE A 330 -1.76 -3.66 3.88
CA ILE A 330 -1.63 -3.11 5.23
C ILE A 330 -0.64 -3.90 6.10
N VAL A 331 -0.06 -4.98 5.58
CA VAL A 331 0.87 -5.86 6.30
C VAL A 331 2.31 -5.63 5.87
N MET A 332 2.54 -5.43 4.56
CA MET A 332 3.91 -5.31 4.05
C MET A 332 4.51 -3.94 4.36
N PRO A 333 5.74 -3.87 4.92
CA PRO A 333 6.36 -2.59 5.32
C PRO A 333 6.49 -1.59 4.17
N THR A 334 6.86 -2.08 2.98
CA THR A 334 7.02 -1.24 1.79
C THR A 334 5.70 -0.57 1.40
N SER A 335 4.60 -1.31 1.35
CA SER A 335 3.28 -0.74 1.03
C SER A 335 2.74 0.12 2.16
N GLN A 336 2.96 -0.23 3.43
CA GLN A 336 2.61 0.62 4.58
C GLN A 336 3.25 2.02 4.48
N LEU A 337 4.54 2.10 4.16
CA LEU A 337 5.25 3.37 3.98
C LEU A 337 4.69 4.18 2.80
N TRP A 338 4.38 3.54 1.67
CA TRP A 338 3.76 4.21 0.53
C TRP A 338 2.34 4.69 0.84
N ILE A 339 1.54 3.92 1.58
CA ILE A 339 0.21 4.32 2.03
C ILE A 339 0.32 5.54 2.95
N ALA A 340 1.24 5.51 3.93
CA ALA A 340 1.46 6.63 4.84
C ALA A 340 1.90 7.90 4.09
N LEU A 341 2.82 7.76 3.12
CA LEU A 341 3.25 8.87 2.25
C LEU A 341 2.08 9.44 1.44
N TYR A 342 1.28 8.57 0.82
CA TYR A 342 0.07 8.97 0.08
C TYR A 342 -0.92 9.71 0.98
N ILE A 343 -1.30 9.14 2.14
CA ILE A 343 -2.26 9.76 3.04
C ILE A 343 -1.74 11.11 3.51
N GLY A 344 -0.46 11.19 3.90
CA GLY A 344 0.18 12.44 4.28
C GLY A 344 0.13 13.48 3.16
N CYS A 345 0.38 13.08 1.92
CA CYS A 345 0.32 13.98 0.77
C CYS A 345 -1.11 14.41 0.44
N ALA A 346 -2.06 13.49 0.38
CA ALA A 346 -3.46 13.80 0.11
C ALA A 346 -4.03 14.71 1.21
N TRP A 347 -3.70 14.45 2.48
CA TRP A 347 -4.13 15.27 3.61
C TRP A 347 -3.49 16.67 3.58
N GLY A 348 -2.17 16.76 3.46
CA GLY A 348 -1.48 18.06 3.42
C GLY A 348 -1.91 18.92 2.23
N TRP A 349 -2.10 18.31 1.06
CA TRP A 349 -2.65 18.99 -0.11
C TRP A 349 -4.10 19.41 0.09
N THR A 350 -4.96 18.54 0.64
CA THR A 350 -6.36 18.90 0.97
C THR A 350 -6.40 20.12 1.89
N ALA A 351 -5.57 20.14 2.92
CA ALA A 351 -5.52 21.25 3.88
C ALA A 351 -4.97 22.55 3.27
N SER A 352 -4.09 22.49 2.27
CA SER A 352 -3.59 23.68 1.56
C SER A 352 -4.60 24.28 0.59
N MET A 353 -5.60 23.50 0.15
CA MET A 353 -6.66 23.95 -0.76
C MET A 353 -7.90 24.48 -0.03
N THR A 354 -8.18 23.98 1.18
CA THR A 354 -9.35 24.44 1.95
C THR A 354 -9.08 25.80 2.61
N PRO A 355 -10.04 26.75 2.58
CA PRO A 355 -9.91 28.01 3.32
C PRO A 355 -9.60 27.72 4.78
N ALA A 356 -8.60 28.41 5.34
CA ALA A 356 -8.27 28.28 6.75
C ALA A 356 -9.49 28.70 7.59
N ALA A 357 -10.24 27.73 8.12
CA ALA A 357 -11.13 28.00 9.24
C ALA A 357 -10.27 28.63 10.33
N GLN A 358 -10.57 29.88 10.71
CA GLN A 358 -9.82 30.73 11.65
C GLN A 358 -8.94 29.90 12.60
N VAL A 359 -7.66 29.77 12.26
CA VAL A 359 -6.76 28.91 13.03
C VAL A 359 -6.25 29.71 14.21
N THR A 360 -6.77 29.42 15.40
CA THR A 360 -6.03 29.67 16.62
C THR A 360 -4.78 28.81 16.60
N THR A 361 -3.61 29.43 16.73
CA THR A 361 -2.36 28.73 17.02
C THR A 361 -2.48 28.10 18.39
N VAL A 362 -3.09 26.92 18.47
CA VAL A 362 -3.11 26.13 19.70
C VAL A 362 -1.67 25.73 19.98
N ARG A 363 -1.00 26.47 20.87
CA ARG A 363 0.25 26.03 21.48
C ARG A 363 -0.09 24.77 22.25
N LEU A 364 0.49 23.64 21.85
CA LEU A 364 0.42 22.40 22.63
C LEU A 364 0.86 22.73 24.06
N SER A 365 0.03 22.38 25.04
CA SER A 365 0.38 22.50 26.45
C SER A 365 1.64 21.66 26.72
N MET A 366 2.36 22.00 27.79
CA MET A 366 3.54 21.22 28.19
C MET A 366 3.18 19.74 28.40
N THR A 367 1.99 19.47 28.97
CA THR A 367 1.47 18.11 29.17
C THR A 367 1.28 17.35 27.85
N MET A 368 0.75 17.97 26.80
CA MET A 368 0.60 17.32 25.50
C MET A 368 1.95 17.05 24.82
N ARG A 369 2.93 17.94 24.99
CA ARG A 369 4.28 17.75 24.43
C ARG A 369 4.99 16.60 25.12
N VAL A 370 5.01 16.60 26.45
CA VAL A 370 5.60 15.53 27.25
C VAL A 370 4.89 14.20 26.96
N GLY A 371 3.55 14.19 26.96
CA GLY A 371 2.78 13.00 26.60
C GLY A 371 3.10 12.47 25.20
N GLY A 372 3.24 13.36 24.21
CA GLY A 372 3.64 12.98 22.85
C GLY A 372 5.05 12.37 22.78
N ILE A 373 6.01 12.93 23.52
CA ILE A 373 7.37 12.36 23.61
C ILE A 373 7.34 10.99 24.27
N VAL A 374 6.59 10.84 25.37
CA VAL A 374 6.45 9.55 26.07
C VAL A 374 5.84 8.50 25.14
N ILE A 375 4.77 8.84 24.41
CA ILE A 375 4.14 7.94 23.43
C ILE A 375 5.12 7.55 22.32
N LEU A 376 5.91 8.50 21.82
CA LEU A 376 6.92 8.23 20.79
C LEU A 376 8.00 7.27 21.30
N LEU A 377 8.56 7.54 22.49
CA LEU A 377 9.58 6.67 23.11
C LEU A 377 9.01 5.28 23.41
N ALA A 378 7.77 5.18 23.88
CA ALA A 378 7.09 3.91 24.10
C ALA A 378 6.90 3.14 22.79
N SER A 379 6.52 3.82 21.70
CA SER A 379 6.38 3.19 20.38
C SER A 379 7.71 2.65 19.86
N ILE A 380 8.79 3.41 20.02
CA ILE A 380 10.15 2.97 19.69
C ILE A 380 10.53 1.75 20.53
N TYR A 381 10.28 1.79 21.84
CA TYR A 381 10.52 0.66 22.72
C TYR A 381 9.77 -0.61 22.28
N PHE A 382 8.47 -0.51 21.97
CA PHE A 382 7.68 -1.67 21.53
C PHE A 382 8.14 -2.23 20.18
N LEU A 383 8.58 -1.37 19.24
CA LEU A 383 9.24 -1.83 18.03
C LEU A 383 10.49 -2.65 18.33
N PHE A 384 11.40 -2.11 19.17
CA PHE A 384 12.63 -2.81 19.54
C PHE A 384 12.35 -4.10 20.31
N ASN A 385 11.43 -4.08 21.28
CA ASN A 385 11.08 -5.25 22.07
C ASN A 385 10.42 -6.36 21.23
N GLY A 386 9.63 -5.98 20.22
CA GLY A 386 9.05 -6.92 19.27
C GLY A 386 10.10 -7.60 18.39
N LEU A 387 11.08 -6.86 17.87
CA LEU A 387 12.06 -7.36 16.90
C LEU A 387 13.32 -7.97 17.52
N TRP A 388 13.82 -7.41 18.62
CA TRP A 388 15.16 -7.72 19.13
C TRP A 388 15.37 -9.20 19.48
N PRO A 389 14.44 -9.89 20.17
CA PRO A 389 14.59 -11.32 20.45
C PRO A 389 14.63 -12.21 19.20
N GLU A 390 13.95 -11.77 18.13
CA GLU A 390 13.88 -12.48 16.86
C GLU A 390 15.18 -12.31 16.08
N ILE A 391 15.73 -11.08 16.05
CA ILE A 391 17.01 -10.78 15.39
C ILE A 391 18.15 -11.60 15.98
N LEU A 392 18.20 -11.75 17.31
CA LEU A 392 19.24 -12.52 17.98
C LEU A 392 19.21 -14.02 17.67
N ASN A 393 18.06 -14.56 17.26
CA ASN A 393 17.84 -15.99 17.05
C ASN A 393 17.29 -16.29 15.65
N LEU A 394 17.53 -15.39 14.69
CA LEU A 394 16.89 -15.39 13.37
C LEU A 394 17.03 -16.75 12.64
N PRO A 395 18.22 -17.38 12.58
CA PRO A 395 18.37 -18.65 11.87
C PRO A 395 17.51 -19.78 12.47
N ALA A 396 17.44 -19.87 13.79
CA ALA A 396 16.67 -20.90 14.49
C ALA A 396 15.16 -20.69 14.32
N TYR A 397 14.69 -19.44 14.44
CA TYR A 397 13.27 -19.12 14.25
C TYR A 397 12.83 -19.29 12.80
N GLU A 398 13.67 -18.95 11.82
CA GLU A 398 13.35 -19.18 10.42
C GLU A 398 13.28 -20.66 10.09
N GLU A 399 14.20 -21.47 10.60
CA GLU A 399 14.18 -22.92 10.41
C GLU A 399 12.92 -23.56 11.00
N GLN A 400 12.56 -23.19 12.23
CA GLN A 400 11.36 -23.67 12.90
C GLN A 400 10.06 -23.21 12.22
N ASN A 401 9.96 -21.92 11.87
CA ASN A 401 8.74 -21.36 11.28
C ASN A 401 8.52 -21.81 9.84
N LEU A 402 9.59 -22.07 9.10
CA LEU A 402 9.50 -22.64 7.76
C LEU A 402 9.13 -24.12 7.80
N GLN A 403 9.20 -24.76 8.97
CA GLN A 403 8.92 -26.20 9.14
C GLN A 403 9.76 -27.05 8.19
N LYS A 404 11.04 -26.67 8.01
CA LYS A 404 11.95 -27.29 7.02
C LYS A 404 12.16 -28.79 7.25
N GLU A 405 12.08 -29.23 8.51
CA GLU A 405 12.16 -30.65 8.88
C GLU A 405 10.91 -31.45 8.51
N LEU A 406 9.75 -30.80 8.42
CA LEU A 406 8.46 -31.43 8.15
C LEU A 406 8.12 -31.44 6.66
N TYR A 407 8.64 -30.48 5.88
CA TYR A 407 8.31 -30.32 4.47
C TYR A 407 9.56 -30.20 3.60
N PRO A 408 9.67 -30.99 2.51
CA PRO A 408 10.81 -30.91 1.59
C PRO A 408 10.90 -29.56 0.85
N HIS A 409 9.79 -28.82 0.75
CA HIS A 409 9.72 -27.50 0.11
C HIS A 409 8.94 -26.51 1.01
N PRO A 410 9.60 -25.97 2.05
CA PRO A 410 8.96 -25.04 2.97
C PRO A 410 8.58 -23.73 2.26
N LEU A 411 7.31 -23.31 2.41
CA LEU A 411 6.79 -22.11 1.78
C LEU A 411 6.91 -20.89 2.71
N LEU A 412 7.48 -19.80 2.18
CA LEU A 412 7.52 -18.50 2.85
C LEU A 412 6.11 -17.90 2.94
N ARG A 413 5.77 -17.39 4.14
CA ARG A 413 4.46 -16.77 4.41
C ARG A 413 4.64 -15.42 5.07
N PRO A 414 5.39 -14.50 4.46
CA PRO A 414 5.89 -13.30 5.11
C PRO A 414 4.78 -12.49 5.78
N ARG A 415 5.04 -12.11 7.03
CA ARG A 415 4.28 -11.10 7.78
C ARG A 415 5.25 -10.10 8.40
N ILE A 416 5.61 -10.25 9.68
CA ILE A 416 6.81 -9.58 10.21
C ILE A 416 8.05 -10.39 9.85
N TRP A 417 7.97 -11.71 10.05
CA TRP A 417 9.05 -12.66 9.79
C TRP A 417 8.84 -13.33 8.43
N ALA A 418 9.92 -13.89 7.87
CA ALA A 418 9.89 -14.65 6.61
C ALA A 418 8.89 -15.83 6.66
N GLY A 419 8.83 -16.55 7.79
CA GLY A 419 7.88 -17.63 8.04
C GLY A 419 6.48 -17.17 8.47
N GLY A 420 6.29 -15.89 8.78
CA GLY A 420 4.98 -15.28 9.07
C GLY A 420 4.38 -15.53 10.44
N TYR A 421 4.79 -16.59 11.13
CA TYR A 421 4.18 -17.06 12.39
C TYR A 421 5.09 -16.82 13.60
N PHE A 422 4.50 -16.83 14.79
CA PHE A 422 5.20 -16.76 16.09
C PHE A 422 4.51 -17.67 17.11
#